data_AF-J4GMG5-F1
#
_entry.id   AF-J4GMG5-F1
#
_cell.length_a   1.000
_cell.length_b   1.000
_cell.length_c   1.000
_cell.angle_alpha   90.00
_cell.angle_beta   90.00
_cell.angle_gamma   90.00
#
_symmetry.space_group_name_H-M   'P 1'
#
loop_
_entity.id
_entity.type
_entity.pdbx_description
1 polymer ?
#
loop_
_entity_poly.entity_id
_entity_poly.type
_entity_poly.pdbx_seq_one_letter_code
_entity_poly.pdbx_strand_id
1 'polypeptide(L)'
;MPNQLSIPFKKTWEVQVRQAVRAYILKNYTDTHPDAFRWDVNRWETLRREAVGTLVHFDRVKTVVGYHAQLVYILTKLPADIGLEIPYAPAFNPSALPETLSNLVFERAVVLFNLAALYSQLAGSEDRSGPQGLKQAILHYQAC
;
A
#
# COMPACT_ATOMS: atom_id res chain seq x y z
N MET A 1 -22.75 -19.02 6.41
CA MET A 1 -21.95 -17.95 5.80
C MET A 1 -22.41 -16.64 6.40
N PRO A 2 -21.52 -15.79 6.94
CA PRO A 2 -21.94 -14.51 7.48
C PRO A 2 -22.31 -13.53 6.35
N ASN A 3 -23.46 -12.85 6.48
CA ASN A 3 -23.95 -11.82 5.56
C ASN A 3 -23.22 -10.49 5.73
N GLN A 4 -21.88 -10.50 5.76
CA GLN A 4 -21.10 -9.27 5.90
C GLN A 4 -20.35 -8.96 4.61
N LEU A 5 -20.32 -7.67 4.28
CA LEU A 5 -19.67 -7.17 3.09
C LEU A 5 -18.18 -7.01 3.37
N SER A 6 -17.36 -7.55 2.47
CA SER A 6 -15.92 -7.31 2.45
C SER A 6 -15.54 -6.50 1.21
N ILE A 7 -14.48 -5.71 1.34
CA ILE A 7 -13.97 -4.87 0.28
C ILE A 7 -12.84 -5.63 -0.44
N PRO A 8 -12.86 -5.77 -1.77
CA PRO A 8 -11.77 -6.38 -2.51
C PRO A 8 -10.53 -5.47 -2.56
N PHE A 9 -9.34 -6.07 -2.67
CA PHE A 9 -8.09 -5.33 -2.83
C PHE A 9 -7.97 -4.67 -4.21
N LYS A 10 -7.37 -3.48 -4.26
CA LYS A 10 -6.82 -2.92 -5.50
C LYS A 10 -5.51 -3.63 -5.83
N LYS A 11 -5.43 -4.17 -7.04
CA LYS A 11 -4.24 -4.85 -7.56
C LYS A 11 -3.31 -3.84 -8.25
N THR A 12 -2.01 -3.99 -8.04
CA THR A 12 -0.97 -3.27 -8.80
C THR A 12 0.08 -4.26 -9.28
N TRP A 13 1.00 -3.74 -10.08
CA TRP A 13 2.14 -4.43 -10.65
C TRP A 13 3.45 -3.90 -10.06
N GLU A 14 4.55 -4.55 -10.45
CA GLU A 14 5.89 -4.10 -10.11
C GLU A 14 6.20 -2.77 -10.79
N VAL A 15 6.87 -1.87 -10.08
CA VAL A 15 7.23 -0.53 -10.54
C VAL A 15 8.69 -0.27 -10.24
N GLN A 16 9.35 0.52 -11.09
CA GLN A 16 10.78 0.77 -10.99
C GLN A 16 11.10 1.96 -10.05
N VAL A 17 10.81 1.81 -8.75
CA VAL A 17 11.03 2.84 -7.72
C VAL A 17 12.47 3.37 -7.78
N ARG A 18 13.45 2.47 -7.89
CA ARG A 18 14.87 2.83 -7.92
C ARG A 18 15.22 3.74 -9.09
N GLN A 19 14.72 3.43 -10.28
CA GLN A 19 15.00 4.23 -11.47
C GLN A 19 14.38 5.62 -11.35
N ALA A 20 13.11 5.70 -10.93
CA ALA A 20 12.40 6.97 -10.79
C ALA A 20 13.07 7.89 -9.76
N VAL A 21 13.41 7.36 -8.58
CA VAL A 21 14.08 8.16 -7.54
C VAL A 21 15.46 8.63 -7.99
N ARG A 22 16.26 7.77 -8.62
CA ARG A 22 17.58 8.17 -9.14
C ARG A 22 17.47 9.26 -10.20
N ALA A 23 16.55 9.11 -11.15
CA ALA A 23 16.31 10.09 -12.20
C ALA A 23 15.83 11.42 -11.63
N TYR A 24 14.94 11.39 -10.65
CA TYR A 24 14.48 12.58 -9.93
C TYR A 24 15.63 13.29 -9.21
N ILE A 25 16.48 12.54 -8.48
CA ILE A 25 17.58 13.13 -7.73
C ILE A 25 18.60 13.77 -8.66
N LEU A 26 19.02 13.05 -9.71
CA LEU A 26 19.98 13.54 -10.69
C LEU A 26 19.50 14.81 -11.41
N LYS A 27 18.18 14.95 -11.63
CA LYS A 27 17.59 16.11 -12.26
C LYS A 27 17.50 17.33 -11.34
N ASN A 28 17.23 17.14 -10.04
CA ASN A 28 16.88 18.23 -9.14
C ASN A 28 17.98 18.59 -8.12
N TYR A 29 18.98 17.72 -7.92
CA TYR A 29 20.07 17.93 -6.99
C TYR A 29 21.41 17.71 -7.70
N THR A 30 22.18 18.80 -7.87
CA THR A 30 23.50 18.78 -8.52
C THR A 30 24.61 18.26 -7.60
N ASP A 31 24.44 18.46 -6.30
CA ASP A 31 25.53 18.28 -5.32
C ASP A 31 25.50 16.91 -4.64
N THR A 32 24.48 16.09 -4.93
CA THR A 32 24.29 14.78 -4.29
C THR A 32 24.26 13.67 -5.32
N HIS A 33 25.22 12.75 -5.24
CA HIS A 33 25.24 11.59 -6.12
C HIS A 33 24.06 10.65 -5.82
N PRO A 34 23.30 10.16 -6.83
CA PRO A 34 22.12 9.31 -6.61
C PRO A 34 22.37 8.03 -5.82
N ASP A 35 23.61 7.51 -5.84
CA ASP A 35 23.99 6.33 -5.05
C ASP A 35 24.07 6.58 -3.54
N ALA A 36 24.09 7.84 -3.08
CA ALA A 36 24.08 8.17 -1.66
C ALA A 36 22.84 7.59 -0.95
N PHE A 37 21.71 7.42 -1.65
CA PHE A 37 20.46 6.92 -1.11
C PHE A 37 20.15 5.47 -1.53
N ARG A 38 21.13 4.75 -2.09
CA ARG A 38 20.90 3.40 -2.64
C ARG A 38 20.28 2.45 -1.60
N TRP A 39 20.74 2.51 -0.36
CA TRP A 39 20.22 1.66 0.71
C TRP A 39 18.76 1.97 1.04
N ASP A 40 18.41 3.25 1.21
CA ASP A 40 17.04 3.68 1.51
C ASP A 40 16.07 3.33 0.38
N VAL A 41 16.49 3.54 -0.86
CA VAL A 41 15.68 3.25 -2.05
C VAL A 41 15.44 1.75 -2.20
N ASN A 42 16.46 0.92 -1.92
CA ASN A 42 16.28 -0.54 -1.89
C ASN A 42 15.31 -0.94 -0.78
N ARG A 43 15.40 -0.33 0.40
CA ARG A 43 14.49 -0.61 1.51
C ARG A 43 13.05 -0.23 1.17
N TRP A 44 12.84 0.90 0.48
CA TRP A 44 11.53 1.29 -0.02
C TRP A 44 10.97 0.24 -0.99
N GLU A 45 11.76 -0.19 -1.98
CA GLU A 45 11.34 -1.21 -2.95
C GLU A 45 10.94 -2.53 -2.27
N THR A 46 11.71 -2.98 -1.28
CA THR A 46 11.38 -4.16 -0.47
C THR A 46 10.07 -3.97 0.30
N LEU A 47 9.91 -2.84 1.01
CA LEU A 47 8.69 -2.57 1.78
C LEU A 47 7.44 -2.52 0.88
N ARG A 48 7.55 -1.91 -0.31
CA ARG A 48 6.45 -1.91 -1.28
C ARG A 48 6.10 -3.34 -1.70
N ARG A 49 7.08 -4.17 -2.05
CA ARG A 49 6.85 -5.56 -2.48
C ARG A 49 6.14 -6.38 -1.40
N GLU A 50 6.53 -6.22 -0.13
CA GLU A 50 5.91 -6.93 0.99
C GLU A 50 4.49 -6.43 1.31
N ALA A 51 4.26 -5.12 1.20
CA ALA A 51 2.97 -4.50 1.51
C ALA A 51 1.90 -4.75 0.44
N VAL A 52 2.28 -4.89 -0.83
CA VAL A 52 1.34 -4.77 -1.96
C VAL A 52 0.78 -6.11 -2.49
N GLY A 53 0.68 -7.11 -1.61
CA GLY A 53 -0.01 -8.37 -1.88
C GLY A 53 -1.52 -8.36 -1.61
N THR A 54 -2.21 -9.38 -2.12
CA THR A 54 -3.67 -9.60 -1.96
C THR A 54 -4.03 -10.69 -0.94
N LEU A 55 -3.06 -11.19 -0.17
CA LEU A 55 -3.29 -12.22 0.84
C LEU A 55 -3.97 -11.63 2.08
N VAL A 56 -5.00 -12.30 2.60
CA VAL A 56 -5.69 -11.94 3.84
C VAL A 56 -5.00 -12.66 5.00
N HIS A 57 -4.21 -11.93 5.79
CA HIS A 57 -3.58 -12.47 7.00
C HIS A 57 -3.27 -11.35 7.98
N PHE A 58 -3.46 -11.61 9.29
CA PHE A 58 -3.24 -10.61 10.34
C PHE A 58 -1.82 -10.04 10.35
N ASP A 59 -0.80 -10.88 10.14
CA ASP A 59 0.60 -10.45 10.11
C ASP A 59 0.90 -9.37 9.06
N ARG A 60 0.09 -9.29 8.00
CA ARG A 60 0.27 -8.29 6.94
C ARG A 60 -0.15 -6.90 7.35
N VAL A 61 -0.99 -6.75 8.38
CA VAL A 61 -1.42 -5.45 8.90
C VAL A 61 -0.20 -4.60 9.25
N LYS A 62 0.77 -5.19 9.98
CA LYS A 62 2.00 -4.48 10.39
C LYS A 62 2.84 -4.03 9.19
N THR A 63 2.96 -4.89 8.17
CA THR A 63 3.70 -4.58 6.94
C THR A 63 3.05 -3.45 6.15
N VAL A 64 1.73 -3.48 5.97
CA VAL A 64 0.99 -2.46 5.22
C VAL A 64 1.02 -1.11 5.97
N VAL A 65 0.81 -1.13 7.29
CA VAL A 65 0.94 0.08 8.14
C VAL A 65 2.36 0.63 8.09
N GLY A 66 3.38 -0.23 8.13
CA GLY A 66 4.78 0.17 8.01
C GLY A 66 5.10 0.84 6.67
N TYR A 67 4.59 0.29 5.56
CA TYR A 67 4.75 0.91 4.25
C TYR A 67 3.98 2.23 4.12
N HIS A 68 2.76 2.31 4.66
CA HIS A 68 2.01 3.57 4.71
C HIS A 68 2.78 4.66 5.49
N ALA A 69 3.34 4.33 6.65
CA ALA A 69 4.16 5.26 7.43
C ALA A 69 5.41 5.70 6.66
N GLN A 70 6.05 4.79 5.93
CA GLN A 70 7.18 5.12 5.06
C GLN A 70 6.77 6.11 3.96
N LEU A 71 5.62 5.94 3.32
CA LEU A 71 5.11 6.89 2.32
C LEU A 71 4.79 8.26 2.93
N VAL A 72 4.24 8.31 4.14
CA VAL A 72 4.05 9.56 4.88
C VAL A 72 5.38 10.28 5.07
N TYR A 73 6.42 9.56 5.49
CA TYR A 73 7.75 10.13 5.69
C TYR A 73 8.38 10.61 4.37
N ILE A 74 8.29 9.82 3.30
CA ILE A 74 8.83 10.17 1.97
C ILE A 74 8.18 11.45 1.45
N LEU A 75 6.86 11.62 1.62
CA LEU A 75 6.13 12.82 1.19
C LEU A 75 6.54 14.10 1.95
N THR A 76 7.33 14.00 3.04
CA THR A 76 7.96 15.16 3.69
C THR A 76 9.28 15.57 3.05
N LYS A 77 9.87 14.72 2.20
CA LYS A 77 11.21 14.89 1.62
C LYS A 77 11.18 15.01 0.09
N LEU A 78 10.23 14.33 -0.56
CA LEU A 78 10.04 14.33 -2.00
C LEU A 78 8.66 14.89 -2.34
N PRO A 79 8.51 15.57 -3.50
CA PRO A 79 7.20 15.97 -3.98
C PRO A 79 6.32 14.76 -4.27
N ALA A 80 5.02 15.01 -4.40
CA ALA A 80 4.06 13.97 -4.75
C ALA A 80 4.35 13.31 -6.10
N ASP A 81 4.86 14.07 -7.08
CA ASP A 81 5.24 13.56 -8.39
C ASP A 81 6.77 13.55 -8.55
N ILE A 82 7.33 12.35 -8.66
CA ILE A 82 8.76 12.10 -8.94
C ILE A 82 8.98 11.41 -10.30
N GLY A 83 7.94 11.32 -11.14
CA GLY A 83 7.95 10.57 -12.39
C GLY A 83 7.86 9.05 -12.22
N LEU A 84 7.47 8.56 -11.04
CA LEU A 84 7.20 7.14 -10.80
C LEU A 84 5.78 6.82 -11.23
N GLU A 85 5.61 6.07 -12.32
CA GLU A 85 4.29 5.61 -12.78
C GLU A 85 3.76 4.46 -11.91
N ILE A 86 2.57 4.63 -11.34
CA ILE A 86 1.99 3.68 -10.39
C ILE A 86 0.63 3.17 -10.92
N PRO A 87 0.58 1.94 -11.44
CA PRO A 87 -0.64 1.36 -12.00
C PRO A 87 -1.48 0.61 -10.95
N TYR A 88 -2.76 0.96 -10.81
CA TYR A 88 -3.71 0.17 -10.02
C TYR A 88 -4.97 -0.19 -10.82
N ALA A 89 -5.42 -1.44 -10.70
CA ALA A 89 -6.73 -1.84 -11.16
C ALA A 89 -7.84 -1.31 -10.21
N PRO A 90 -9.03 -0.97 -10.74
CA PRO A 90 -10.21 -0.69 -9.92
C PRO A 90 -10.56 -1.88 -9.01
N ALA A 91 -10.87 -1.63 -7.74
CA ALA A 91 -11.14 -2.68 -6.75
C ALA A 91 -12.32 -3.58 -7.14
N PHE A 92 -13.40 -2.97 -7.64
CA PHE A 92 -14.65 -3.66 -7.98
C PHE A 92 -14.73 -4.13 -9.44
N ASN A 93 -13.69 -3.85 -10.23
CA ASN A 93 -13.56 -4.34 -11.61
C ASN A 93 -12.09 -4.62 -11.92
N PRO A 94 -11.54 -5.74 -11.40
CA PRO A 94 -10.12 -6.07 -11.55
C PRO A 94 -9.72 -6.41 -13.00
N SER A 95 -10.70 -6.65 -13.88
CA SER A 95 -10.48 -6.89 -15.31
C SER A 95 -10.43 -5.61 -16.15
N ALA A 96 -10.79 -4.46 -15.56
CA ALA A 96 -10.65 -3.18 -16.23
C ALA A 96 -9.18 -2.80 -16.44
N LEU A 97 -8.95 -1.89 -17.39
CA LEU A 97 -7.63 -1.32 -17.61
C LEU A 97 -7.11 -0.63 -16.34
N PRO A 98 -5.84 -0.81 -15.98
CA PRO A 98 -5.25 -0.14 -14.83
C PRO A 98 -5.23 1.38 -14.99
N GLU A 99 -5.50 2.10 -13.91
CA GLU A 99 -5.28 3.53 -13.82
C GLU A 99 -3.84 3.77 -13.35
N THR A 100 -3.05 4.44 -14.19
CA THR A 100 -1.65 4.76 -13.90
C THR A 100 -1.52 6.24 -13.56
N LEU A 101 -0.98 6.56 -12.38
CA LEU A 101 -0.73 7.92 -11.95
C LEU A 101 0.70 8.07 -11.42
N SER A 102 1.37 9.17 -11.78
CA SER A 102 2.68 9.54 -11.26
C SER A 102 2.59 10.29 -9.92
N ASN A 103 1.90 9.70 -8.94
CA ASN A 103 1.59 10.40 -7.70
C ASN A 103 1.73 9.51 -6.45
N LEU A 104 2.66 9.86 -5.56
CA LEU A 104 2.90 9.19 -4.29
C LEU A 104 1.75 9.37 -3.29
N VAL A 105 0.98 10.45 -3.38
CA VAL A 105 -0.25 10.62 -2.58
C VAL A 105 -1.32 9.64 -3.04
N PHE A 106 -1.38 9.34 -4.34
CA PHE A 106 -2.26 8.30 -4.87
C PHE A 106 -1.85 6.90 -4.37
N GLU A 107 -0.57 6.55 -4.45
CA GLU A 107 -0.05 5.30 -3.84
C GLU A 107 -0.44 5.21 -2.36
N ARG A 108 -0.22 6.28 -1.58
CA ARG A 108 -0.59 6.31 -0.15
C ARG A 108 -2.08 6.07 0.07
N ALA A 109 -2.94 6.71 -0.72
CA ALA A 109 -4.38 6.54 -0.64
C ALA A 109 -4.81 5.11 -0.97
N VAL A 110 -4.21 4.49 -1.98
CA VAL A 110 -4.52 3.10 -2.34
C VAL A 110 -4.00 2.10 -1.31
N VAL A 111 -2.82 2.33 -0.73
CA VAL A 111 -2.30 1.52 0.36
C VAL A 111 -3.23 1.57 1.57
N LEU A 112 -3.76 2.75 1.91
CA LEU A 112 -4.75 2.90 2.97
C LEU A 112 -6.08 2.18 2.63
N PHE A 113 -6.55 2.28 1.38
CA PHE A 113 -7.71 1.54 0.91
C PHE A 113 -7.52 0.02 1.03
N ASN A 114 -6.34 -0.48 0.67
CA ASN A 114 -6.02 -1.90 0.79
C ASN A 114 -5.87 -2.34 2.26
N LEU A 115 -5.44 -1.47 3.16
CA LEU A 115 -5.45 -1.73 4.60
C LEU A 115 -6.90 -1.89 5.13
N ALA A 116 -7.79 -0.99 4.73
CA ALA A 116 -9.23 -1.11 5.01
C ALA A 116 -9.80 -2.43 4.46
N ALA A 117 -9.48 -2.74 3.20
CA ALA A 117 -9.90 -4.00 2.58
C ALA A 117 -9.42 -5.23 3.37
N LEU A 118 -8.18 -5.23 3.86
CA LEU A 118 -7.65 -6.30 4.72
C LEU A 118 -8.45 -6.44 6.01
N TYR A 119 -8.73 -5.33 6.71
CA TYR A 119 -9.52 -5.37 7.93
C TYR A 119 -10.96 -5.85 7.70
N SER A 120 -11.62 -5.40 6.62
CA SER A 120 -12.96 -5.87 6.26
C SER A 120 -13.01 -7.38 6.02
N GLN A 121 -11.98 -7.94 5.39
CA GLN A 121 -11.89 -9.37 5.08
C GLN A 121 -11.54 -10.19 6.34
N LEU A 122 -10.64 -9.69 7.21
CA LEU A 122 -10.35 -10.31 8.51
C LEU A 122 -11.60 -10.35 9.39
N ALA A 123 -12.31 -9.22 9.51
CA ALA A 123 -13.56 -9.13 10.27
C ALA A 123 -14.62 -10.11 9.76
N GLY A 124 -14.71 -10.27 8.43
CA GLY A 124 -15.58 -11.23 7.77
C GLY A 124 -15.27 -12.69 8.11
N SER A 125 -14.00 -13.01 8.37
CA SER A 125 -13.50 -14.36 8.63
C SER A 125 -13.54 -14.82 10.10
N GLU A 126 -13.71 -13.89 11.05
CA GLU A 126 -13.78 -14.20 12.49
C GLU A 126 -15.00 -15.06 12.87
N ASP A 127 -14.81 -16.00 13.81
CA ASP A 127 -15.91 -16.81 14.35
C ASP A 127 -16.77 -15.99 15.32
N ARG A 128 -18.07 -15.96 15.08
CA ARG A 128 -19.03 -15.18 15.89
C ARG A 128 -19.89 -16.04 16.80
N SER A 129 -19.57 -17.33 16.94
CA SER A 129 -20.23 -18.22 17.88
C SER A 129 -19.92 -17.85 19.34
N GLY A 130 -18.75 -17.27 19.59
CA GLY A 130 -18.26 -16.87 20.91
C GLY A 130 -18.09 -15.37 21.10
N PRO A 131 -18.07 -14.88 22.35
CA PRO A 131 -17.91 -13.46 22.66
C PRO A 131 -16.56 -12.88 22.21
N GLN A 132 -15.52 -13.71 22.14
CA GLN A 132 -14.17 -13.27 21.74
C GLN A 132 -14.11 -12.89 20.26
N GLY A 133 -14.58 -13.75 19.36
CA GLY A 133 -14.54 -13.44 17.93
C GLY A 133 -15.58 -12.40 17.51
N LEU A 134 -16.69 -12.24 18.25
CA LEU A 134 -17.54 -11.04 18.13
C LEU A 134 -16.77 -9.76 18.42
N LYS A 135 -16.00 -9.72 19.52
CA LYS A 135 -15.18 -8.55 19.88
C LYS A 135 -14.11 -8.28 18.81
N GLN A 136 -13.43 -9.32 18.31
CA GLN A 136 -12.42 -9.16 17.25
C GLN A 136 -13.04 -8.66 15.94
N ALA A 137 -14.18 -9.22 15.52
CA ALA A 137 -14.88 -8.75 14.34
C ALA A 137 -15.27 -7.26 14.45
N ILE A 138 -15.79 -6.82 15.60
CA ILE A 138 -16.10 -5.41 15.86
C ILE A 138 -14.85 -4.54 15.75
N LEU A 139 -13.74 -4.95 16.38
CA LEU A 139 -12.48 -4.19 16.34
C LEU A 139 -11.94 -4.07 14.90
N HIS A 140 -12.01 -5.14 14.11
CA HIS A 140 -11.59 -5.09 12.72
C HIS A 140 -12.48 -4.20 11.86
N TYR A 141 -13.81 -4.21 12.03
CA TYR A 141 -14.68 -3.27 11.31
C TYR A 141 -14.48 -1.81 11.71
N GLN A 142 -14.14 -1.53 12.97
CA GLN A 142 -13.83 -0.18 13.43
C GLN A 142 -12.48 0.34 12.92
N ALA A 143 -11.55 -0.57 12.61
CA ALA A 143 -10.24 -0.25 12.05
C ALA A 143 -10.23 -0.17 10.52
N CYS A 144 -11.34 -0.53 9.88
CA CYS A 144 -11.54 -0.45 8.44
C CYS A 144 -11.69 0.99 7.96
#